data_AF-A0A9X8CZS0-F1
#
_entry.id   AF-A0A9X8CZS0-F1
#
_cell.length_a   1.000
_cell.length_b   1.000
_cell.length_c   1.000
_cell.angle_alpha   90.00
_cell.angle_beta   90.00
_cell.angle_gamma   90.00
#
_symmetry.space_group_name_H-M   'P 1'
#
loop_
_entity.id
_entity.type
_entity.pdbx_description
1 polymer ?
#
loop_
_entity_poly.entity_id
_entity_poly.type
_entity_poly.pdbx_seq_one_letter_code
_entity_poly.pdbx_strand_id
1 'polypeptide(L)'
;MSVVSFPKVFKEDQPVHLLGTMTGQTPDGLIGVEDEQGGAWLCRRAASCLLKPEVGDTVLLSGPDRLRAYLIAVIEQADASSSRIEAAGDLTLASTGPGRVSIRSATALTLESADTLMLKAEQGDCELGQLQFHARSADAAIGHLRLVGKVFETMADRVVQMARNALRLVDDTERVRVGHLDQEATHTLRMHGCHTVVTARDVVKVDAGQIHLG
;
A
#
# COMPACT_ATOMS: atom_id res chain seq x y z
N MET A 1 32.23 38.44 -51.86
CA MET A 1 31.17 39.12 -51.08
C MET A 1 30.66 38.14 -50.05
N SER A 2 31.11 38.28 -48.80
CA SER A 2 30.71 37.46 -47.67
C SER A 2 29.40 38.02 -47.09
N VAL A 3 28.31 37.26 -47.21
CA VAL A 3 27.04 37.60 -46.55
C VAL A 3 27.16 37.15 -45.10
N VAL A 4 27.40 38.11 -44.21
CA VAL A 4 27.36 37.88 -42.76
C VAL A 4 25.88 37.76 -42.37
N SER A 5 25.46 36.53 -42.04
CA SER A 5 24.13 36.24 -41.52
C SER A 5 24.05 36.77 -40.09
N PHE A 6 23.22 37.79 -39.87
CA PHE A 6 22.90 38.28 -38.53
C PHE A 6 22.07 37.24 -37.77
N PRO A 7 22.30 37.02 -36.46
CA PRO A 7 21.42 36.21 -35.65
C PRO A 7 20.02 36.84 -35.65
N LYS A 8 19.01 36.00 -35.89
CA LYS A 8 17.60 36.39 -35.91
C LYS A 8 17.24 36.90 -34.51
N VAL A 9 17.12 38.22 -34.35
CA VAL A 9 16.62 38.82 -33.11
C VAL A 9 15.15 38.43 -33.00
N PHE A 10 14.83 37.47 -32.14
CA PHE A 10 13.45 37.09 -31.85
C PHE A 10 12.75 38.29 -31.22
N LYS A 11 11.64 38.75 -31.83
CA LYS A 11 10.77 39.77 -31.23
C LYS A 11 10.24 39.22 -29.91
N GLU A 12 10.47 39.95 -28.82
CA GLU A 12 10.14 39.54 -27.44
C GLU A 12 8.64 39.38 -27.15
N ASP A 13 7.73 39.61 -28.10
CA ASP A 13 6.27 39.69 -27.87
C ASP A 13 5.47 38.76 -28.81
N GLN A 14 6.07 37.65 -29.25
CA GLN A 14 5.39 36.64 -30.08
C GLN A 14 5.03 35.40 -29.27
N PRO A 15 3.82 34.83 -29.46
CA PRO A 15 3.44 33.60 -28.80
C PRO A 15 4.43 32.48 -29.13
N VAL A 16 4.82 31.75 -28.10
CA VAL A 16 5.74 30.63 -28.17
C VAL A 16 4.91 29.35 -28.20
N HIS A 17 5.15 28.52 -29.20
CA HIS A 17 4.63 27.16 -29.26
C HIS A 17 5.61 26.32 -30.08
N LEU A 18 6.47 25.57 -29.40
CA LEU A 18 7.57 24.85 -30.04
C LEU A 18 7.99 23.61 -29.26
N LEU A 19 8.58 22.66 -29.99
CA LEU A 19 9.27 21.51 -29.42
C LEU A 19 10.73 21.86 -29.13
N GLY A 20 11.29 21.21 -28.13
CA GLY A 20 12.72 21.24 -27.85
C GLY A 20 13.14 20.07 -26.97
N THR A 21 14.45 19.96 -26.77
CA THR A 21 15.05 18.93 -25.91
C THR A 21 15.42 19.55 -24.57
N MET A 22 15.03 18.92 -23.46
CA MET A 22 15.41 19.38 -22.13
C MET A 22 16.92 19.19 -21.92
N THR A 23 17.63 20.27 -21.58
CA THR A 23 19.08 20.26 -21.38
C THR A 23 19.48 20.27 -19.91
N GLY A 24 18.60 20.71 -19.02
CA GLY A 24 18.89 20.76 -17.59
C GLY A 24 17.79 21.41 -16.76
N GLN A 25 17.90 21.30 -15.44
CA GLN A 25 17.06 22.00 -14.48
C GLN A 25 17.91 22.60 -13.36
N THR A 26 17.64 23.85 -13.00
CA THR A 26 18.30 24.52 -11.87
C THR A 26 17.60 24.17 -10.54
N PRO A 27 18.27 24.33 -9.39
CA PRO A 27 17.64 24.13 -8.08
C PRO A 27 16.40 25.00 -7.83
N ASP A 28 16.34 26.19 -8.44
CA ASP A 28 15.21 27.11 -8.34
C ASP A 28 14.00 26.71 -9.22
N GLY A 29 14.10 25.57 -9.92
CA GLY A 29 13.03 25.00 -10.74
C GLY A 29 12.92 25.58 -12.15
N LEU A 30 13.93 26.32 -12.62
CA LEU A 30 14.01 26.75 -14.02
C LEU A 30 14.55 25.61 -14.88
N ILE A 31 13.94 25.41 -16.04
CA ILE A 31 14.24 24.33 -16.98
C ILE A 31 14.86 24.93 -18.23
N GLY A 32 16.04 24.43 -18.59
CA GLY A 32 16.71 24.69 -19.85
C GLY A 32 16.19 23.78 -20.93
N VAL A 33 15.84 24.35 -22.09
CA VAL A 33 15.38 23.61 -23.27
C VAL A 33 16.09 24.16 -24.49
N GLU A 34 16.54 23.29 -25.39
CA GLU A 34 17.11 23.66 -26.68
C GLU A 34 16.10 23.34 -27.78
N ASP A 35 15.73 24.33 -28.61
CA ASP A 35 14.84 24.10 -29.75
C ASP A 35 15.57 23.41 -30.92
N GLU A 36 14.82 22.98 -31.92
CA GLU A 36 15.37 22.31 -33.12
C GLU A 36 16.35 23.17 -33.94
N GLN A 37 16.36 24.50 -33.72
CA GLN A 37 17.26 25.44 -34.39
C GLN A 37 18.51 25.75 -33.54
N GLY A 38 18.69 25.08 -32.39
CA GLY A 38 19.79 25.30 -31.46
C GLY A 38 19.58 26.53 -30.55
N GLY A 39 18.37 27.08 -30.51
CA GLY A 39 18.02 28.19 -29.63
C GLY A 39 17.81 27.71 -28.19
N ALA A 40 18.51 28.32 -27.24
CA ALA A 40 18.33 28.03 -25.81
C ALA A 40 17.11 28.78 -25.24
N TRP A 41 16.32 28.09 -24.43
CA TRP A 41 15.13 28.59 -23.73
C TRP A 41 15.24 28.30 -22.24
N LEU A 42 14.68 29.20 -21.43
CA LEU A 42 14.56 29.04 -19.99
C LEU A 42 13.10 29.21 -19.61
N CYS A 43 12.52 28.24 -18.93
CA CYS A 43 11.09 28.21 -18.62
C CYS A 43 10.83 27.55 -17.27
N ARG A 44 9.57 27.57 -16.82
CA ARG A 44 9.12 26.81 -15.64
C ARG A 44 8.21 25.67 -16.08
N ARG A 45 8.14 24.60 -15.27
CA ARG A 45 7.13 23.55 -15.46
C ARG A 45 5.73 24.10 -15.19
N ALA A 46 4.80 23.89 -16.12
CA ALA A 46 3.40 24.20 -15.89
C ALA A 46 2.83 23.25 -14.81
N ALA A 47 1.88 23.75 -14.01
CA ALA A 47 1.20 22.93 -13.00
C ALA A 47 0.45 21.73 -13.61
N SER A 48 0.02 21.83 -14.87
CA SER A 48 -0.64 20.75 -15.62
C SER A 48 0.33 19.66 -16.10
N CYS A 49 1.63 19.92 -16.16
CA CYS A 49 2.63 18.92 -16.55
C CYS A 49 3.00 18.05 -15.34
N LEU A 50 2.26 16.94 -15.17
CA LEU A 50 2.43 16.01 -14.05
C LEU A 50 3.62 15.05 -14.22
N LEU A 51 3.96 14.70 -15.47
CA LEU A 51 5.16 13.91 -15.74
C LEU A 51 6.39 14.74 -15.40
N LYS A 52 7.29 14.16 -14.61
CA LYS A 52 8.56 14.77 -14.25
C LYS A 52 9.44 14.82 -15.52
N PRO A 53 9.81 16.02 -16.00
CA PRO A 53 10.69 16.13 -17.15
C PRO A 53 12.13 15.83 -16.74
N GLU A 54 12.85 15.11 -17.58
CA GLU A 54 14.25 14.73 -17.40
C GLU A 54 15.12 15.20 -18.57
N VAL A 55 16.43 15.27 -18.35
CA VAL A 55 17.38 15.70 -19.39
C VAL A 55 17.33 14.73 -20.56
N GLY A 56 17.26 15.27 -21.78
CA GLY A 56 17.10 14.50 -23.02
C GLY A 56 15.65 14.32 -23.45
N ASP A 57 14.66 14.63 -22.61
CA ASP A 57 13.26 14.55 -22.99
C ASP A 57 12.94 15.54 -24.11
N THR A 58 12.09 15.11 -25.05
CA THR A 58 11.45 16.01 -26.01
C THR A 58 10.24 16.64 -25.34
N VAL A 59 10.18 17.96 -25.27
CA VAL A 59 9.20 18.72 -24.49
C VAL A 59 8.53 19.79 -25.33
N LEU A 60 7.30 20.15 -24.98
CA LEU A 60 6.53 21.22 -25.59
C LEU A 60 6.53 22.46 -24.70
N LEU A 61 7.05 23.56 -25.25
CA LEU A 61 6.98 24.88 -24.64
C LEU A 61 5.80 25.66 -25.18
N SER A 62 5.09 26.35 -24.31
CA SER A 62 3.99 27.24 -24.67
C SER A 62 3.93 28.48 -23.79
N GLY A 63 3.63 29.64 -24.36
CA GLY A 63 3.49 30.90 -23.62
C GLY A 63 3.12 32.09 -24.51
N PRO A 64 2.71 33.22 -23.92
CA PRO A 64 2.40 34.44 -24.67
C PRO A 64 3.66 35.08 -25.28
N ASP A 65 4.83 34.81 -24.69
CA ASP A 65 6.13 35.25 -25.17
C ASP A 65 7.28 34.40 -24.61
N ARG A 66 8.51 34.77 -24.99
CA ARG A 66 9.75 34.08 -24.62
C ARG A 66 10.10 34.12 -23.14
N LEU A 67 9.74 35.17 -22.42
CA LEU A 67 10.00 35.31 -20.99
C LEU A 67 8.93 34.61 -20.14
N ARG A 68 7.74 34.38 -20.70
CA ARG A 68 6.59 33.75 -20.05
C ARG A 68 6.26 32.38 -20.65
N ALA A 69 7.25 31.67 -21.17
CA ALA A 69 7.11 30.31 -21.66
C ALA A 69 7.09 29.29 -20.50
N TYR A 70 6.26 28.25 -20.64
CA TYR A 70 6.18 27.12 -19.73
C TYR A 70 6.38 25.81 -20.47
N LEU A 71 7.02 24.85 -19.82
CA LEU A 71 6.99 23.45 -20.24
C LEU A 71 5.61 22.89 -19.88
N ILE A 72 4.78 22.63 -20.89
CA ILE A 72 3.39 22.20 -20.70
C ILE A 72 3.19 20.70 -20.87
N ALA A 73 4.09 20.03 -21.58
CA ALA A 73 4.07 18.58 -21.78
C ALA A 73 5.48 18.03 -22.07
N VAL A 74 5.73 16.81 -21.61
CA VAL A 74 6.79 15.94 -22.13
C VAL A 74 6.17 15.10 -23.24
N ILE A 75 6.70 15.22 -24.45
CA ILE A 75 6.19 14.58 -25.66
C ILE A 75 6.78 13.19 -25.81
N GLU A 76 8.09 13.07 -25.63
CA GLU A 76 8.82 11.81 -25.65
C GLU A 76 9.85 11.80 -24.52
N GLN A 77 9.84 10.75 -23.70
CA GLN A 77 10.87 10.57 -22.67
C GLN A 77 12.13 9.99 -23.29
N ALA A 78 13.30 10.47 -22.86
CA ALA A 78 14.58 9.90 -23.27
C ALA A 78 14.70 8.43 -22.83
N ASP A 79 14.20 8.12 -21.63
CA ASP A 79 14.03 6.75 -21.13
C ASP A 79 12.55 6.44 -20.88
N ALA A 80 11.94 5.74 -21.84
CA ALA A 80 10.54 5.33 -21.73
C ALA A 80 10.30 4.18 -20.73
N SER A 81 11.36 3.61 -20.13
CA SER A 81 11.22 2.55 -19.12
C SER A 81 10.90 3.08 -17.72
N SER A 82 11.09 4.38 -17.49
CA SER A 82 10.89 5.03 -16.19
C SER A 82 10.10 6.33 -16.33
N SER A 83 8.84 6.30 -15.93
CA SER A 83 7.98 7.49 -15.87
C SER A 83 7.68 7.85 -14.42
N ARG A 84 7.79 9.13 -14.06
CA ARG A 84 7.49 9.61 -12.71
C ARG A 84 6.46 10.72 -12.72
N ILE A 85 5.35 10.53 -12.01
CA ILE A 85 4.42 11.60 -11.69
C ILE A 85 4.88 12.27 -10.39
N GLU A 86 5.06 13.58 -10.39
CA GLU A 86 5.61 14.31 -9.23
C GLU A 86 4.91 15.65 -9.00
N ALA A 87 4.42 15.85 -7.78
CA ALA A 87 3.84 17.11 -7.30
C ALA A 87 4.60 17.61 -6.07
N ALA A 88 4.75 18.93 -5.91
CA ALA A 88 5.48 19.54 -4.79
C ALA A 88 4.64 19.63 -3.48
N GLY A 89 3.34 19.36 -3.55
CA GLY A 89 2.43 19.41 -2.41
C GLY A 89 1.42 18.27 -2.48
N ASP A 90 0.28 18.44 -1.81
CA ASP A 90 -0.76 17.41 -1.74
C ASP A 90 -1.24 16.99 -3.13
N LEU A 91 -1.32 15.67 -3.35
CA LEU A 91 -1.82 15.08 -4.58
C LEU A 91 -3.02 14.19 -4.26
N THR A 92 -4.16 14.47 -4.90
CA THR A 92 -5.35 13.64 -4.80
C THR A 92 -5.66 13.01 -6.16
N LEU A 93 -5.73 11.68 -6.21
CA LEU A 93 -6.26 10.94 -7.36
C LEU A 93 -7.74 10.63 -7.10
N ALA A 94 -8.63 11.34 -7.79
CA ALA A 94 -10.07 11.19 -7.63
C ALA A 94 -10.79 11.21 -8.98
N SER A 95 -11.92 10.50 -9.04
CA SER A 95 -12.90 10.63 -10.12
C SER A 95 -14.10 11.42 -9.62
N THR A 96 -14.73 12.21 -10.48
CA THR A 96 -15.98 12.92 -10.16
C THR A 96 -17.19 12.01 -10.36
N GLY A 97 -18.27 12.25 -9.60
CA GLY A 97 -19.52 11.50 -9.70
C GLY A 97 -19.39 10.01 -9.35
N PRO A 98 -20.18 9.10 -9.95
CA PRO A 98 -20.11 7.65 -9.73
C PRO A 98 -18.90 7.00 -10.44
N GLY A 99 -17.86 7.78 -10.74
CA GLY A 99 -16.71 7.30 -11.49
C GLY A 99 -15.81 6.38 -10.67
N ARG A 100 -14.98 5.61 -11.37
CA ARG A 100 -14.09 4.59 -10.79
C ARG A 100 -12.64 4.98 -11.05
N VAL A 101 -11.81 4.90 -10.02
CA VAL A 101 -10.35 4.97 -10.13
C VAL A 101 -9.80 3.55 -10.05
N SER A 102 -8.89 3.19 -10.96
CA SER A 102 -8.20 1.89 -10.93
C SER A 102 -6.72 2.06 -11.19
N ILE A 103 -5.89 1.47 -10.33
CA ILE A 103 -4.43 1.39 -10.48
C ILE A 103 -4.11 -0.07 -10.78
N ARG A 104 -3.39 -0.35 -11.87
CA ARG A 104 -3.06 -1.70 -12.32
C ARG A 104 -1.59 -1.77 -12.70
N SER A 105 -0.94 -2.89 -12.37
CA SER A 105 0.43 -3.20 -12.75
C SER A 105 0.51 -4.66 -13.18
N ALA A 106 1.36 -4.96 -14.16
CA ALA A 106 1.59 -6.33 -14.63
C ALA A 106 2.54 -7.11 -13.72
N THR A 107 3.36 -6.42 -12.92
CA THR A 107 4.44 -7.02 -12.14
C THR A 107 4.27 -6.73 -10.65
N ALA A 108 4.45 -5.48 -10.25
CA ALA A 108 4.45 -5.07 -8.85
C ALA A 108 3.71 -3.74 -8.66
N LEU A 109 3.02 -3.63 -7.52
CA LEU A 109 2.43 -2.39 -7.02
C LEU A 109 2.91 -2.16 -5.59
N THR A 110 3.63 -1.06 -5.38
CA THR A 110 4.12 -0.66 -4.05
C THR A 110 3.36 0.58 -3.60
N LEU A 111 2.83 0.55 -2.37
CA LEU A 111 2.22 1.70 -1.69
C LEU A 111 3.01 1.95 -0.41
N GLU A 112 3.67 3.11 -0.34
CA GLU A 112 4.54 3.47 0.78
C GLU A 112 4.15 4.84 1.33
N SER A 113 4.14 4.94 2.66
CA SER A 113 3.96 6.19 3.40
C SER A 113 4.86 6.15 4.63
N ALA A 114 5.54 7.26 4.91
CA ALA A 114 6.48 7.34 6.03
C ALA A 114 5.77 7.35 7.40
N ASP A 115 4.51 7.77 7.44
CA ASP A 115 3.76 7.96 8.68
C ASP A 115 2.45 7.17 8.67
N THR A 116 1.53 7.53 7.78
CA THR A 116 0.17 7.01 7.82
C THR A 116 -0.29 6.45 6.46
N LEU A 117 -0.83 5.23 6.47
CA LEU A 117 -1.58 4.63 5.36
C LEU A 117 -3.02 4.35 5.80
N MET A 118 -3.99 5.02 5.19
CA MET A 118 -5.42 4.84 5.49
C MET A 118 -6.14 4.17 4.33
N LEU A 119 -6.87 3.10 4.63
CA LEU A 119 -7.78 2.41 3.71
C LEU A 119 -9.18 2.40 4.32
N LYS A 120 -10.15 2.99 3.62
CA LYS A 120 -11.54 3.05 4.07
C LYS A 120 -12.48 2.75 2.91
N ALA A 121 -13.31 1.73 3.09
CA ALA A 121 -14.36 1.35 2.15
C ALA A 121 -15.49 0.67 2.92
N GLU A 122 -16.69 0.64 2.33
CA GLU A 122 -17.79 -0.18 2.83
C GLU A 122 -17.54 -1.67 2.57
N GLN A 123 -16.92 -1.98 1.43
CA GLN A 123 -16.55 -3.33 1.02
C GLN A 123 -15.12 -3.35 0.50
N GLY A 124 -14.35 -4.36 0.88
CA GLY A 124 -13.01 -4.64 0.36
C GLY A 124 -12.89 -6.11 -0.03
N ASP A 125 -12.13 -6.38 -1.08
CA ASP A 125 -11.80 -7.72 -1.55
C ASP A 125 -10.29 -7.79 -1.82
N CYS A 126 -9.67 -8.88 -1.38
CA CYS A 126 -8.23 -9.06 -1.42
C CYS A 126 -7.91 -10.53 -1.62
N GLU A 127 -7.43 -10.86 -2.83
CA GLU A 127 -6.94 -12.19 -3.17
C GLU A 127 -5.41 -12.15 -3.21
N LEU A 128 -4.78 -12.96 -2.37
CA LEU A 128 -3.33 -13.04 -2.22
C LEU A 128 -2.91 -14.50 -2.17
N GLY A 129 -1.86 -14.87 -2.92
CA GLY A 129 -1.25 -16.20 -2.80
C GLY A 129 -0.44 -16.36 -1.51
N GLN A 130 0.17 -15.28 -1.02
CA GLN A 130 0.91 -15.22 0.24
C GLN A 130 0.73 -13.84 0.88
N LEU A 131 0.54 -13.81 2.20
CA LEU A 131 0.46 -12.59 3.00
C LEU A 131 1.47 -12.63 4.14
N GLN A 132 2.27 -11.57 4.26
CA GLN A 132 3.07 -11.28 5.45
C GLN A 132 2.53 -10.00 6.05
N PHE A 133 2.07 -10.07 7.30
CA PHE A 133 1.52 -8.92 8.02
C PHE A 133 2.38 -8.65 9.25
N HIS A 134 3.05 -7.51 9.26
CA HIS A 134 3.92 -7.07 10.34
C HIS A 134 3.35 -5.81 10.96
N ALA A 135 2.99 -5.89 12.25
CA ALA A 135 2.49 -4.76 13.01
C ALA A 135 3.00 -4.85 14.45
N ARG A 136 3.28 -3.70 15.07
CA ARG A 136 3.59 -3.64 16.51
C ARG A 136 2.33 -3.87 17.36
N SER A 137 1.20 -3.35 16.89
CA SER A 137 -0.12 -3.48 17.49
C SER A 137 -1.15 -3.57 16.38
N ALA A 138 -2.17 -4.39 16.58
CA ALA A 138 -3.30 -4.52 15.67
C ALA A 138 -4.59 -4.70 16.46
N ASP A 139 -5.57 -3.86 16.18
CA ASP A 139 -6.92 -3.98 16.70
C ASP A 139 -7.86 -4.33 15.54
N ALA A 140 -8.66 -5.37 15.73
CA ALA A 140 -9.59 -5.84 14.72
C ALA A 140 -10.97 -6.09 15.33
N ALA A 141 -11.98 -5.38 14.82
CA ALA A 141 -13.38 -5.63 15.13
C ALA A 141 -14.00 -6.38 13.94
N ILE A 142 -14.21 -7.70 14.10
CA ILE A 142 -14.65 -8.58 13.02
C ILE A 142 -16.00 -9.19 13.40
N GLY A 143 -17.03 -8.97 12.57
CA GLY A 143 -18.37 -9.54 12.79
C GLY A 143 -18.44 -11.04 12.53
N HIS A 144 -17.70 -11.55 11.54
CA HIS A 144 -17.61 -12.97 11.22
C HIS A 144 -16.21 -13.30 10.67
N LEU A 145 -15.53 -14.26 11.31
CA LEU A 145 -14.21 -14.74 10.90
C LEU A 145 -14.30 -16.24 10.60
N ARG A 146 -13.78 -16.66 9.44
CA ARG A 146 -13.59 -18.06 9.09
C ARG A 146 -12.14 -18.27 8.69
N LEU A 147 -11.45 -19.13 9.44
CA LEU A 147 -10.08 -19.56 9.15
C LEU A 147 -10.12 -21.02 8.71
N VAL A 148 -9.59 -21.31 7.54
CA VAL A 148 -9.47 -22.67 7.00
C VAL A 148 -8.03 -22.84 6.55
N GLY A 149 -7.35 -23.85 7.10
CA GLY A 149 -5.95 -24.10 6.80
C GLY A 149 -5.49 -25.45 7.33
N LYS A 150 -4.30 -25.88 6.91
CA LYS A 150 -3.68 -27.13 7.37
C LYS A 150 -3.02 -26.98 8.73
N VAL A 151 -2.50 -25.80 9.02
CA VAL A 151 -1.75 -25.48 10.24
C VAL A 151 -2.25 -24.14 10.76
N PHE A 152 -2.49 -24.08 12.07
CA PHE A 152 -2.81 -22.86 12.79
C PHE A 152 -1.97 -22.85 14.06
N GLU A 153 -1.02 -21.92 14.13
CA GLU A 153 -0.13 -21.75 15.27
C GLU A 153 -0.37 -20.36 15.88
N THR A 154 -0.35 -20.29 17.21
CA THR A 154 -0.52 -19.03 17.94
C THR A 154 0.47 -19.00 19.09
N MET A 155 1.23 -17.91 19.17
CA MET A 155 2.13 -17.61 20.28
C MET A 155 1.65 -16.31 20.91
N ALA A 156 1.25 -16.37 22.18
CA ALA A 156 0.72 -15.22 22.91
C ALA A 156 0.96 -15.41 24.41
N ASP A 157 1.23 -14.30 25.11
CA ASP A 157 1.31 -14.28 26.58
C ASP A 157 -0.06 -14.56 27.22
N ARG A 158 -1.14 -14.12 26.56
CA ARG A 158 -2.51 -14.31 27.04
C ARG A 158 -3.47 -14.48 25.88
N VAL A 159 -4.33 -15.50 26.00
CA VAL A 159 -5.48 -15.71 25.11
C VAL A 159 -6.74 -15.72 25.97
N VAL A 160 -7.71 -14.88 25.62
CA VAL A 160 -9.04 -14.84 26.26
C VAL A 160 -10.07 -15.14 25.20
N GLN A 161 -10.92 -16.14 25.46
CA GLN A 161 -12.01 -16.52 24.56
C GLN A 161 -13.30 -16.55 25.36
N MET A 162 -14.28 -15.77 24.91
CA MET A 162 -15.64 -15.77 25.45
C MET A 162 -16.57 -16.17 24.33
N ALA A 163 -17.28 -17.27 24.51
CA ALA A 163 -18.17 -17.82 23.48
C ALA A 163 -19.46 -18.34 24.13
N ARG A 164 -20.58 -18.22 23.42
CA ARG A 164 -21.83 -18.89 23.82
C ARG A 164 -21.71 -20.40 23.61
N ASN A 165 -21.14 -20.80 22.48
CA ASN A 165 -20.89 -22.20 22.11
C ASN A 165 -19.44 -22.32 21.63
N ALA A 166 -18.71 -23.29 22.15
CA ALA A 166 -17.39 -23.65 21.67
C ALA A 166 -17.33 -25.17 21.49
N LEU A 167 -16.90 -25.62 20.31
CA LEU A 167 -16.66 -27.02 20.00
C LEU A 167 -15.21 -27.16 19.54
N ARG A 168 -14.48 -28.04 20.21
CA ARG A 168 -13.13 -28.44 19.83
C ARG A 168 -13.18 -29.93 19.49
N LEU A 169 -12.78 -30.25 18.27
CA LEU A 169 -12.64 -31.62 17.77
C LEU A 169 -11.17 -31.85 17.46
N VAL A 170 -10.60 -32.92 17.99
CA VAL A 170 -9.21 -33.29 17.79
C VAL A 170 -9.18 -34.78 17.51
N ASP A 171 -8.70 -35.17 16.32
CA ASP A 171 -8.76 -36.57 15.86
C ASP A 171 -7.70 -37.47 16.49
N ASP A 172 -6.48 -36.93 16.67
CA ASP A 172 -5.34 -37.71 17.16
C ASP A 172 -4.99 -37.36 18.61
N THR A 173 -4.38 -36.18 18.82
CA THR A 173 -3.83 -35.83 20.13
C THR A 173 -4.16 -34.40 20.53
N GLU A 174 -4.90 -34.24 21.63
CA GLU A 174 -4.96 -32.99 22.38
C GLU A 174 -4.08 -33.10 23.62
N ARG A 175 -3.12 -32.18 23.78
CA ARG A 175 -2.26 -32.09 24.98
C ARG A 175 -2.44 -30.74 25.64
N VAL A 176 -2.93 -30.76 26.88
CA VAL A 176 -3.04 -29.57 27.72
C VAL A 176 -1.99 -29.65 28.82
N ARG A 177 -1.01 -28.74 28.78
CA ARG A 177 0.02 -28.61 29.81
C ARG A 177 -0.01 -27.19 30.35
N VAL A 178 -0.50 -27.04 31.58
CA VAL A 178 -0.73 -25.74 32.21
C VAL A 178 -0.31 -25.79 33.68
N GLY A 179 -0.06 -24.62 34.28
CA GLY A 179 0.23 -24.53 35.72
C GLY A 179 -1.02 -24.70 36.60
N HIS A 180 -2.19 -24.26 36.12
CA HIS A 180 -3.50 -24.50 36.72
C HIS A 180 -4.50 -24.80 35.61
N LEU A 181 -5.22 -25.92 35.75
CA LEU A 181 -6.34 -26.28 34.89
C LEU A 181 -7.60 -26.23 35.75
N ASP A 182 -8.51 -25.35 35.39
CA ASP A 182 -9.82 -25.25 36.01
C ASP A 182 -10.90 -25.57 34.97
N GLN A 183 -11.74 -26.55 35.29
CA GLN A 183 -12.82 -27.01 34.44
C GLN A 183 -14.10 -27.08 35.27
N GLU A 184 -15.01 -26.16 34.99
CA GLU A 184 -16.29 -26.06 35.67
C GLU A 184 -17.43 -26.18 34.65
N ALA A 185 -18.48 -26.89 35.03
CA ALA A 185 -19.71 -26.97 34.25
C ALA A 185 -20.91 -26.79 35.18
N THR A 186 -21.85 -25.90 34.81
CA THR A 186 -23.06 -25.63 35.60
C THR A 186 -23.99 -26.86 35.71
N HIS A 187 -24.00 -27.72 34.69
CA HIS A 187 -24.92 -28.85 34.62
C HIS A 187 -24.20 -30.20 34.55
N THR A 188 -23.33 -30.39 33.56
CA THR A 188 -22.68 -31.69 33.35
C THR A 188 -21.28 -31.51 32.81
N LEU A 189 -20.31 -32.09 33.50
CA LEU A 189 -18.97 -32.34 33.00
C LEU A 189 -18.85 -33.83 32.68
N ARG A 190 -18.48 -34.18 31.45
CA ARG A 190 -18.26 -35.57 31.01
C ARG A 190 -16.82 -35.76 30.58
N MET A 191 -16.12 -36.66 31.28
CA MET A 191 -14.82 -37.20 30.86
C MET A 191 -15.02 -38.67 30.51
N HIS A 192 -14.69 -39.06 29.29
CA HIS A 192 -14.89 -40.42 28.80
C HIS A 192 -13.75 -40.82 27.86
N GLY A 193 -13.25 -42.04 28.03
CA GLY A 193 -12.25 -42.65 27.18
C GLY A 193 -12.17 -44.15 27.48
N CYS A 194 -11.51 -44.91 26.62
CA CYS A 194 -11.26 -46.34 26.87
C CYS A 194 -10.43 -46.55 28.14
N HIS A 195 -9.51 -45.61 28.42
CA HIS A 195 -8.70 -45.59 29.62
C HIS A 195 -8.63 -44.16 30.15
N THR A 196 -9.04 -43.96 31.40
CA THR A 196 -8.94 -42.66 32.10
C THR A 196 -8.07 -42.85 33.32
N VAL A 197 -6.98 -42.09 33.42
CA VAL A 197 -6.06 -42.12 34.56
C VAL A 197 -6.04 -40.74 35.20
N VAL A 198 -6.35 -40.68 36.50
CA VAL A 198 -6.24 -39.47 37.33
C VAL A 198 -5.22 -39.76 38.42
N THR A 199 -4.19 -38.94 38.53
CA THR A 199 -3.12 -39.09 39.52
C THR A 199 -2.82 -37.74 40.14
N ALA A 200 -2.73 -37.71 41.46
CA ALA A 200 -2.27 -36.55 42.21
C ALA A 200 -1.18 -36.97 43.20
N ARG A 201 -0.21 -36.09 43.43
CA ARG A 201 0.84 -36.30 44.44
C ARG A 201 0.28 -36.20 45.87
N ASP A 202 -0.58 -35.20 46.09
CA ASP A 202 -1.04 -34.84 47.43
C ASP A 202 -2.48 -35.28 47.68
N VAL A 203 -3.45 -34.89 46.84
CA VAL A 203 -4.87 -35.23 47.05
C VAL A 203 -5.65 -35.34 45.74
N VAL A 204 -6.49 -36.37 45.65
CA VAL A 204 -7.66 -36.41 44.76
C VAL A 204 -8.89 -36.35 45.67
N LYS A 205 -9.73 -35.33 45.51
CA LYS A 205 -10.99 -35.20 46.25
C LYS A 205 -12.16 -35.41 45.30
N VAL A 206 -13.07 -36.30 45.68
CA VAL A 206 -14.31 -36.56 44.94
C VAL A 206 -15.46 -36.46 45.93
N ASP A 207 -16.27 -35.41 45.80
CA ASP A 207 -17.47 -35.18 46.58
C ASP A 207 -18.69 -35.24 45.65
N ALA A 208 -19.65 -36.10 45.95
CA ALA A 208 -20.89 -36.17 45.19
C ALA A 208 -22.05 -36.69 46.07
N GLY A 209 -23.28 -36.36 45.69
CA GLY A 209 -24.47 -36.95 46.32
C GLY A 209 -24.55 -38.46 46.10
N GLN A 210 -24.04 -38.96 44.96
CA GLN A 210 -23.87 -40.38 44.66
C GLN A 210 -22.59 -40.60 43.85
N ILE A 211 -21.87 -41.67 44.16
CA ILE A 211 -20.71 -42.15 43.40
C ILE A 211 -20.99 -43.60 43.01
N HIS A 212 -20.99 -43.89 41.72
CA HIS A 212 -21.10 -45.25 41.19
C HIS A 212 -19.70 -45.69 40.74
N LEU A 213 -19.14 -46.68 41.44
CA LEU A 213 -17.81 -47.26 41.17
C LEU A 213 -18.03 -48.73 40.79
N GLY A 214 -17.60 -49.11 39.58
CA GLY A 214 -17.74 -50.45 39.02
C GLY A 214 -16.83 -50.65 37.81
#